data_AF-A0A813HLX4-F1
#
_entry.id   AF-A0A813HLX4-F1
#
_cell.length_a   1.000
_cell.length_b   1.000
_cell.length_c   1.000
_cell.angle_alpha   90.00
_cell.angle_beta   90.00
_cell.angle_gamma   90.00
#
_symmetry.space_group_name_H-M   'P 1'
#
loop_
_entity.id
_entity.type
_entity.pdbx_description
1 polymer ?
#
loop_
_entity_poly.entity_id
_entity_poly.type
_entity_poly.pdbx_seq_one_letter_code
_entity_poly.pdbx_strand_id
1 'polypeptide(L)'
;MDSMRKLFQEMDLDDSGALTVNEFDKSLRDERVRTYFRCALNLDVDAARDIFQIVRNGDGMKADQDESMELNIDDFVNGCYNLQGGARQLDTKISLHEVRKLQKDMQEVLHVLRSLQPQTAI
;
A
#
# COMPACT_ATOMS: atom_id res chain seq x y z
N MET A 1 4.43 -5.34 -15.42
CA MET A 1 3.57 -4.25 -15.89
C MET A 1 2.58 -4.75 -16.95
N ASP A 2 3.04 -5.37 -18.04
CA ASP A 2 2.16 -5.79 -19.15
C ASP A 2 1.09 -6.82 -18.74
N SER A 3 1.42 -7.78 -17.88
CA SER A 3 0.44 -8.76 -17.38
C SER A 3 -0.68 -8.12 -16.56
N MET A 4 -0.40 -6.98 -15.92
CA MET A 4 -1.38 -6.25 -15.11
C MET A 4 -2.30 -5.38 -15.95
N ARG A 5 -1.76 -4.77 -17.01
CA ARG A 5 -2.55 -4.04 -18.01
C ARG A 5 -3.50 -4.99 -18.76
N LYS A 6 -3.05 -6.21 -19.08
CA LYS A 6 -3.90 -7.25 -19.65
C LYS A 6 -5.01 -7.70 -18.70
N LEU A 7 -4.68 -7.90 -17.42
CA LEU A 7 -5.69 -8.22 -16.43
C LEU A 7 -6.73 -7.10 -16.32
N PHE A 8 -6.29 -5.84 -16.29
CA PHE A 8 -7.20 -4.69 -16.28
C PHE A 8 -8.15 -4.70 -17.48
N GLN A 9 -7.65 -4.94 -18.69
CA GLN A 9 -8.48 -5.06 -19.90
C GLN A 9 -9.46 -6.24 -19.86
N GLU A 10 -9.14 -7.32 -19.15
CA GLU A 10 -10.08 -8.44 -18.95
C GLU A 10 -11.16 -8.13 -17.91
N MET A 11 -10.90 -7.16 -17.03
CA MET A 11 -11.79 -6.76 -15.94
C MET A 11 -12.69 -5.57 -16.32
N ASP A 12 -12.22 -4.69 -17.19
CA ASP A 12 -12.94 -3.59 -17.82
C ASP A 12 -13.91 -4.16 -18.87
N LEU A 13 -15.19 -4.31 -18.50
CA LEU A 13 -16.17 -5.01 -19.32
C LEU A 13 -16.82 -4.08 -20.35
N ASP A 14 -16.82 -2.78 -20.08
CA ASP A 14 -17.36 -1.76 -20.96
C ASP A 14 -16.29 -1.06 -21.83
N ASP A 15 -15.02 -1.42 -21.65
CA ASP A 15 -13.85 -0.83 -22.34
C ASP A 15 -13.80 0.70 -22.16
N SER A 16 -14.27 1.17 -20.99
CA SER A 16 -14.26 2.58 -20.61
C SER A 16 -12.85 3.10 -20.33
N GLY A 17 -11.88 2.20 -20.12
CA GLY A 17 -10.55 2.52 -19.64
C GLY A 17 -10.51 2.74 -18.13
N ALA A 18 -11.60 2.44 -17.44
CA ALA A 18 -11.76 2.57 -16.01
C ALA A 18 -12.46 1.34 -15.44
N LEU A 19 -12.21 1.04 -14.17
CA LEU A 19 -12.73 -0.13 -13.49
C LEU A 19 -13.71 0.32 -12.43
N THR A 20 -14.98 -0.02 -12.61
CA THR A 20 -16.01 0.25 -11.60
C THR A 20 -15.95 -0.79 -10.48
N VAL A 21 -16.52 -0.45 -9.30
CA VAL A 21 -16.64 -1.40 -8.18
C VAL A 21 -17.40 -2.67 -8.60
N ASN A 22 -18.39 -2.54 -9.47
CA ASN A 22 -19.22 -3.66 -9.91
C ASN A 22 -18.45 -4.60 -10.86
N GLU A 23 -17.68 -4.04 -11.79
CA GLU A 23 -16.80 -4.81 -12.67
C GLU A 23 -15.67 -5.47 -11.89
N PHE A 24 -15.11 -4.76 -10.92
CA PHE A 24 -14.14 -5.31 -9.99
C PHE A 24 -14.73 -6.50 -9.20
N ASP A 25 -15.94 -6.38 -8.66
CA ASP A 25 -16.57 -7.48 -7.93
C ASP A 25 -16.89 -8.68 -8.83
N LYS A 26 -17.36 -8.43 -10.06
CA LYS A 26 -17.64 -9.49 -11.04
C LYS A 26 -16.38 -10.22 -11.45
N SER A 27 -15.31 -9.49 -11.73
CA SER A 27 -14.03 -10.08 -12.13
C SER A 27 -13.35 -10.82 -10.98
N LEU A 28 -13.49 -10.38 -9.72
CA LEU A 28 -13.03 -11.12 -8.55
C LEU A 28 -13.78 -12.44 -8.32
N ARG A 29 -14.90 -12.69 -9.00
CA ARG A 29 -15.56 -14.02 -8.99
C ARG A 29 -14.90 -15.00 -9.96
N ASP A 30 -14.15 -14.51 -10.95
CA ASP A 30 -13.38 -15.37 -11.85
C ASP A 30 -12.15 -15.93 -11.12
N GLU A 31 -12.05 -17.26 -11.08
CA GLU A 31 -10.98 -17.98 -10.43
C GLU A 31 -9.58 -17.62 -10.99
N ARG A 32 -9.51 -17.24 -12.27
CA ARG A 32 -8.26 -16.81 -12.92
C ARG A 32 -7.74 -15.51 -12.34
N VAL A 33 -8.63 -14.53 -12.17
CA VAL A 33 -8.31 -13.22 -11.57
C VAL A 33 -7.89 -13.42 -10.11
N ARG A 34 -8.65 -14.22 -9.35
CA ARG A 34 -8.32 -14.55 -7.95
C ARG A 34 -6.94 -15.22 -7.82
N THR A 35 -6.63 -16.14 -8.73
CA THR A 35 -5.34 -16.83 -8.76
C THR A 35 -4.22 -15.86 -9.10
N TYR A 36 -4.43 -14.92 -10.02
CA TYR A 36 -3.44 -13.89 -10.33
C TYR A 36 -3.18 -12.97 -9.13
N PHE A 37 -4.24 -12.46 -8.47
CA PHE A 37 -4.08 -11.63 -7.27
C PHE A 37 -3.30 -12.36 -6.16
N ARG A 38 -3.56 -13.66 -5.96
CA ARG A 38 -2.85 -14.47 -4.95
C ARG A 38 -1.43 -14.84 -5.37
N CYS A 39 -1.20 -15.30 -6.59
CA CYS A 39 0.09 -15.83 -7.01
C CYS A 39 1.06 -14.74 -7.50
N ALA A 40 0.56 -13.73 -8.21
CA ALA A 40 1.40 -12.67 -8.79
C ALA A 40 1.56 -11.47 -7.86
N LEU A 41 0.51 -11.12 -7.10
CA LEU A 41 0.53 -9.95 -6.21
C LEU A 41 0.64 -10.33 -4.72
N ASN A 42 0.49 -11.61 -4.37
CA ASN A 42 0.45 -12.09 -2.99
C ASN A 42 -0.60 -11.34 -2.13
N LEU A 43 -1.73 -11.00 -2.75
CA LEU A 43 -2.85 -10.29 -2.14
C LEU A 43 -4.03 -11.24 -2.02
N ASP A 44 -4.69 -11.22 -0.85
CA ASP A 44 -5.95 -11.93 -0.71
C ASP A 44 -7.08 -11.15 -1.39
N VAL A 45 -8.07 -11.88 -1.88
CA VAL A 45 -9.19 -11.33 -2.66
C VAL A 45 -10.06 -10.41 -1.79
N ASP A 46 -10.19 -10.74 -0.50
CA ASP A 46 -10.89 -9.88 0.46
C ASP A 46 -10.11 -8.58 0.71
N ALA A 47 -8.77 -8.67 0.80
CA ALA A 47 -7.92 -7.48 0.86
C ALA A 47 -7.97 -6.66 -0.43
N ALA A 48 -8.19 -7.30 -1.60
CA ALA A 48 -8.29 -6.60 -2.88
C ALA A 48 -9.47 -5.60 -2.93
N ARG A 49 -10.58 -5.88 -2.22
CA ARG A 49 -11.70 -4.93 -2.07
C ARG A 49 -11.33 -3.73 -1.20
N ASP A 50 -10.68 -3.98 -0.07
CA ASP A 50 -10.19 -2.91 0.81
C ASP A 50 -9.17 -2.04 0.06
N ILE A 51 -8.35 -2.66 -0.77
CA ILE A 51 -7.36 -2.01 -1.64
C ILE A 51 -8.04 -1.13 -2.66
N PHE A 52 -9.08 -1.62 -3.34
CA PHE A 52 -9.84 -0.82 -4.28
C PHE A 52 -10.37 0.45 -3.60
N GLN A 53 -10.88 0.34 -2.37
CA GLN A 53 -11.30 1.49 -1.58
C GLN A 53 -10.14 2.41 -1.17
N ILE A 54 -8.99 1.87 -0.80
CA ILE A 54 -7.81 2.66 -0.41
C ILE A 54 -7.26 3.45 -1.61
N VAL A 55 -7.10 2.81 -2.77
CA VAL A 55 -6.61 3.45 -4.00
C VAL A 55 -7.63 4.49 -4.49
N ARG A 56 -8.95 4.21 -4.36
CA ARG A 56 -10.03 5.16 -4.64
C ARG A 56 -9.99 6.43 -3.77
N ASN A 57 -9.47 6.35 -2.54
CA ASN A 57 -9.58 7.41 -1.54
C ASN A 57 -8.30 8.29 -1.40
N GLY A 58 -7.22 7.99 -2.12
CA GLY A 58 -5.91 8.62 -1.88
C GLY A 58 -5.44 8.44 -0.43
N ASP A 59 -4.39 9.17 0.00
CA ASP A 59 -3.71 9.10 1.32
C ASP A 59 -4.58 9.42 2.57
N GLY A 60 -5.80 8.90 2.65
CA GLY A 60 -6.64 8.92 3.85
C GLY A 60 -7.86 9.83 3.78
N MET A 61 -8.30 10.26 2.60
CA MET A 61 -9.50 11.10 2.48
C MET A 61 -10.72 10.22 2.19
N LYS A 62 -11.57 10.02 3.19
CA LYS A 62 -12.90 9.41 3.02
C LYS A 62 -13.71 10.29 2.06
N ALA A 63 -13.69 9.95 0.78
CA ALA A 63 -14.65 10.47 -0.18
C ALA A 63 -15.95 9.71 0.03
N ASP A 64 -17.04 10.48 0.13
CA ASP A 64 -18.40 9.98 0.29
C ASP A 64 -18.71 8.86 -0.70
N GLN A 65 -19.73 8.06 -0.35
CA GLN A 65 -20.20 6.88 -1.08
C GLN A 65 -20.82 7.25 -2.43
N ASP A 66 -20.04 7.89 -3.31
CA ASP A 66 -20.44 8.07 -4.69
C ASP A 66 -20.03 6.82 -5.46
N GLU A 67 -21.04 6.07 -5.90
CA GLU A 67 -20.92 4.84 -6.70
C GLU A 67 -20.42 5.15 -8.13
N SER A 68 -20.28 6.43 -8.48
CA SER A 68 -19.82 6.97 -9.76
C SER A 68 -18.28 7.01 -9.92
N MET A 69 -17.51 6.62 -8.92
CA MET A 69 -16.05 6.77 -8.96
C MET A 69 -15.35 5.54 -9.54
N GLU A 70 -14.80 5.71 -10.74
CA GLU A 70 -14.11 4.67 -11.51
C GLU A 70 -12.59 4.72 -11.25
N LEU A 71 -11.93 3.56 -11.25
CA LEU A 71 -10.47 3.47 -11.10
C LEU A 71 -9.81 3.32 -12.46
N ASN A 72 -9.01 4.30 -12.89
CA ASN A 72 -8.25 4.18 -14.14
C ASN A 72 -7.13 3.13 -14.03
N ILE A 73 -6.62 2.72 -15.19
CA ILE A 73 -5.57 1.68 -15.29
C ILE A 73 -4.28 2.05 -14.55
N ASP A 74 -3.87 3.31 -14.57
CA ASP A 74 -2.61 3.74 -13.97
C ASP A 74 -2.71 3.76 -12.44
N ASP A 75 -3.83 4.20 -11.89
CA ASP A 75 -4.12 4.18 -10.45
C ASP A 75 -4.26 2.74 -9.93
N PHE A 76 -4.91 1.85 -10.70
CA PHE A 76 -4.99 0.43 -10.36
C PHE A 76 -3.60 -0.23 -10.32
N VAL A 77 -2.78 0.00 -11.35
CA VAL A 77 -1.41 -0.55 -11.43
C VAL A 77 -0.54 0.01 -10.31
N ASN A 78 -0.57 1.33 -10.08
CA ASN A 78 0.20 1.99 -9.02
C ASN A 78 -0.24 1.53 -7.64
N GLY A 79 -1.55 1.43 -7.40
CA GLY A 79 -2.12 0.92 -6.16
C GLY A 79 -1.61 -0.48 -5.85
N CYS A 80 -1.76 -1.40 -6.80
CA CYS A 80 -1.29 -2.76 -6.62
C CYS A 80 0.24 -2.85 -6.47
N TYR A 81 1.01 -2.02 -7.16
CA TYR A 81 2.47 -1.95 -7.01
C TYR A 81 2.90 -1.47 -5.61
N ASN A 82 2.24 -0.43 -5.10
CA ASN A 82 2.47 0.08 -3.74
C ASN A 82 2.15 -0.99 -2.68
N LEU A 83 1.14 -1.81 -2.94
CA LEU A 83 0.65 -2.86 -2.04
C LEU A 83 1.40 -4.18 -2.12
N GLN A 84 1.91 -4.55 -3.30
CA GLN A 84 2.85 -5.66 -3.49
C GLN A 84 4.17 -5.44 -2.72
N GLY A 85 4.39 -4.21 -2.24
CA GLY A 85 5.44 -3.89 -1.28
C GLY A 85 6.59 -3.09 -1.88
N GLY A 86 6.51 -2.63 -3.12
CA GLY A 86 7.54 -1.80 -3.74
C GLY A 86 7.71 -0.45 -3.02
N ALA A 87 6.59 0.23 -2.72
CA ALA A 87 6.58 1.45 -1.91
C ALA A 87 6.78 1.14 -0.42
N ARG A 88 6.06 0.14 0.13
CA ARG A 88 6.22 -0.25 1.56
C ARG A 88 7.65 -0.67 1.90
N GLN A 89 8.42 -1.30 1.02
CA GLN A 89 9.81 -1.64 1.31
C GLN A 89 10.71 -0.41 1.42
N LEU A 90 10.49 0.61 0.59
CA LEU A 90 11.23 1.87 0.68
C LEU A 90 10.81 2.63 1.94
N ASP A 91 9.51 2.77 2.20
CA ASP A 91 8.99 3.44 3.40
C ASP A 91 9.39 2.73 4.69
N THR A 92 9.46 1.40 4.68
CA THR A 92 9.98 0.59 5.79
C THR A 92 11.48 0.80 5.96
N LYS A 93 12.25 0.88 4.88
CA LYS A 93 13.69 1.19 4.94
C LYS A 93 13.95 2.60 5.45
N ILE A 94 13.16 3.59 5.04
CA ILE A 94 13.20 4.96 5.53
C ILE A 94 12.85 4.99 7.03
N SER A 95 11.74 4.34 7.42
CA SER A 95 11.35 4.23 8.84
C SER A 95 12.45 3.56 9.69
N LEU A 96 13.07 2.48 9.20
CA LEU A 96 14.19 1.83 9.87
C LEU A 96 15.43 2.74 9.95
N HIS A 97 15.67 3.58 8.95
CA HIS A 97 16.75 4.56 8.97
C HIS A 97 16.51 5.62 10.05
N GLU A 98 15.31 6.20 10.11
CA GLU A 98 14.93 7.20 11.12
C GLU A 98 14.98 6.61 12.54
N VAL A 99 14.53 5.36 12.73
CA VAL A 99 14.65 4.66 14.04
C VAL A 99 16.10 4.49 14.46
N ARG A 100 17.02 4.13 13.54
CA ARG A 100 18.45 4.01 13.85
C ARG A 100 19.07 5.36 14.22
N LYS A 101 18.65 6.43 13.54
CA LYS A 101 19.08 7.79 13.84
C LYS A 101 18.62 8.21 15.24
N LEU A 102 17.34 8.01 15.57
CA LEU A 102 16.80 8.24 16.91
C LEU A 102 17.53 7.44 17.99
N GLN A 103 17.86 6.17 17.73
CA GLN A 103 18.65 5.37 18.67
C GLN A 103 20.03 5.98 18.94
N LYS A 104 20.69 6.51 17.91
CA LYS A 104 22.00 7.16 18.06
C LYS A 104 21.88 8.45 18.89
N ASP A 105 20.90 9.29 18.58
CA ASP A 105 20.66 10.54 19.30
C ASP A 105 20.33 10.24 20.78
N MET A 106 19.57 9.18 21.05
CA MET A 106 19.25 8.75 22.41
C MET A 106 20.47 8.23 23.18
N GLN A 107 21.44 7.61 22.50
CA GLN A 107 22.73 7.24 23.11
C GLN A 107 23.56 8.48 23.48
N GLU A 108 23.56 9.51 22.64
CA GLU A 108 24.24 10.77 22.95
C GLU A 108 23.60 11.46 24.17
N VAL A 109 22.28 11.49 24.25
CA VAL A 109 21.56 12.00 25.43
C VAL A 109 21.92 11.20 26.68
N LEU A 110 21.94 9.87 26.61
CA LEU A 110 22.35 9.03 27.75
C LEU A 110 23.79 9.27 28.17
N HIS A 111 24.70 9.51 27.22
CA HIS A 111 26.08 9.84 27.50
C HIS A 111 26.19 11.16 28.28
N VAL A 112 25.48 12.21 27.84
CA VAL A 112 25.44 13.49 28.53
C VAL A 112 24.84 13.34 29.93
N LEU A 113 23.71 12.64 30.07
CA LEU A 113 23.08 12.43 31.38
C LEU A 113 23.99 11.69 32.36
N ARG A 114 24.75 10.70 31.90
CA ARG A 114 25.75 10.00 32.74
C ARG A 114 26.90 10.92 33.16
N SER A 115 27.34 11.81 32.26
CA SER A 115 28.40 12.78 32.57
C SER A 115 27.96 13.84 33.59
N LEU A 116 26.65 14.06 33.71
CA LEU A 116 26.06 14.99 34.67
C LEU A 116 25.73 14.34 36.03
N GLN A 117 25.84 13.02 36.17
CA GLN A 117 25.69 12.40 37.49
C GLN A 117 26.88 12.85 38.36
N PRO A 118 26.64 13.55 39.49
CA PRO A 118 27.72 13.89 40.42
C PRO A 118 28.41 12.60 40.85
N GLN A 119 29.74 12.62 40.91
CA GLN A 119 30.46 11.62 41.70
C GLN A 119 29.92 11.75 43.12
N THR A 120 29.06 10.83 43.53
CA THR A 120 28.74 10.64 44.94
C THR A 120 30.04 10.22 45.60
N ALA A 121 30.78 11.21 46.06
CA ALA A 121 31.94 11.07 46.92
C ALA A 121 31.46 10.36 48.19
N ILE A 122 31.92 9.12 48.36
CA ILE A 122 31.93 8.42 49.64
C ILE A 122 33.26 8.76 50.30
#